data_AF-A0A970ZBU3-F1
#
_entry.id   AF-A0A970ZBU3-F1
#
_cell.length_a   1.000
_cell.length_b   1.000
_cell.length_c   1.000
_cell.angle_alpha   90.00
_cell.angle_beta   90.00
_cell.angle_gamma   90.00
#
_symmetry.space_group_name_H-M   'P 1'
#
loop_
_entity.id
_entity.type
_entity.pdbx_description
1 polymer ?
#
loop_
_entity_poly.entity_id
_entity_poly.type
_entity_poly.pdbx_seq_one_letter_code
_entity_poly.pdbx_strand_id
1 'polypeptide(L)'
;MKDKFETFRASEKEQQELKRMAKKANMSKSDYIRHCVFNKEITVIDGLDDFAKQLKAIGNNLNQLTTRANMGHFEAVNLAETKEQLGKIYDLLTSLCKGETATETAVATEEPSVTELQIETDTGDLPLKKQLEKERNGFLSFLNRRF
;
A
#
# COMPACT_ATOMS: atom_id res chain seq x y z
N MET A 1 14.67 39.87 27.18
CA MET A 1 13.68 40.70 26.45
C MET A 1 14.47 41.57 25.46
N LYS A 2 13.91 41.96 24.31
CA LYS A 2 14.62 42.80 23.32
C LYS A 2 14.15 44.23 23.54
N ASP A 3 15.02 45.08 24.10
CA ASP A 3 14.59 46.36 24.70
C ASP A 3 15.16 47.60 23.99
N LYS A 4 16.01 47.41 22.96
CA LYS A 4 16.62 48.48 22.17
C LYS A 4 16.06 48.48 20.74
N PHE A 5 15.75 49.68 20.24
CA PHE A 5 15.20 49.89 18.90
C PHE A 5 16.17 50.75 18.07
N GLU A 6 16.44 50.30 16.85
CA GLU A 6 17.20 51.06 15.85
C GLU A 6 16.23 51.52 14.75
N THR A 7 16.34 52.79 14.35
CA THR A 7 15.48 53.38 13.30
C THR A 7 16.32 53.64 12.06
N PHE A 8 15.81 53.26 10.89
CA PHE A 8 16.44 53.56 9.60
C PHE A 8 15.48 54.33 8.69
N ARG A 9 16.02 55.19 7.83
CA ARG A 9 15.25 55.87 6.78
C ARG A 9 15.25 55.00 5.52
N ALA A 10 14.10 54.90 4.88
CA ALA A 10 13.94 54.20 3.61
C ALA A 10 12.99 54.98 2.71
N SER A 11 13.26 54.94 1.42
CA SER A 11 12.34 55.38 0.38
C SER A 11 11.07 54.51 0.38
N GLU A 12 9.98 55.04 -0.16
CA GLU A 12 8.72 54.31 -0.27
C GLU A 12 8.87 53.02 -1.10
N LYS A 13 9.69 53.07 -2.16
CA LYS A 13 10.00 51.89 -3.00
C LYS A 13 10.72 50.80 -2.20
N GLU A 14 11.76 51.19 -1.46
CA GLU A 14 12.55 50.28 -0.64
C GLU A 14 11.70 49.65 0.47
N GLN A 15 10.79 50.43 1.07
CA GLN A 15 9.86 49.91 2.08
C GLN A 15 8.92 48.84 1.50
N GLN A 16 8.43 49.04 0.27
CA GLN A 16 7.58 48.06 -0.41
C GLN A 16 8.35 46.79 -0.77
N GLU A 17 9.57 46.92 -1.30
CA GLU A 17 10.43 45.77 -1.59
C GLU A 17 10.76 44.97 -0.33
N LEU A 18 11.11 45.65 0.76
CA LEU A 18 11.37 45.02 2.04
C LEU A 18 10.15 44.24 2.55
N LYS A 19 8.94 44.82 2.42
CA LYS A 19 7.70 44.14 2.78
C LYS A 19 7.47 42.90 1.90
N ARG A 20 7.79 42.98 0.60
CA ARG A 20 7.67 41.85 -0.33
C ARG A 20 8.64 40.72 0.04
N MET A 21 9.89 41.05 0.32
CA MET A 21 10.90 40.05 0.68
C MET A 21 10.63 39.40 2.04
N ALA A 22 10.20 40.18 3.04
CA ALA A 22 9.79 39.64 4.33
C ALA A 22 8.59 38.69 4.20
N LYS A 23 7.62 39.02 3.34
CA LYS A 23 6.46 38.15 3.06
C LYS A 23 6.88 36.86 2.35
N LYS A 24 7.78 36.93 1.37
CA LYS A 24 8.34 35.74 0.69
C LYS A 24 9.08 34.82 1.67
N ALA A 25 9.70 35.42 2.69
CA ALA A 25 10.41 34.71 3.74
C ALA A 25 9.53 34.26 4.92
N ASN A 26 8.20 34.44 4.85
CA ASN A 26 7.24 34.12 5.91
C ASN A 26 7.62 34.68 7.30
N MET A 27 8.20 35.88 7.36
CA MET A 27 8.67 36.48 8.61
C MET A 27 8.28 37.96 8.77
N SER A 28 8.37 38.48 10.00
CA SER A 28 8.14 39.89 10.27
C SER A 28 9.24 40.76 9.63
N LYS A 29 8.94 42.02 9.30
CA LYS A 29 9.93 42.94 8.70
C LYS A 29 11.18 43.08 9.59
N SER A 30 10.98 43.20 10.90
CA SER A 30 12.08 43.37 11.86
C SER A 30 12.96 42.13 11.97
N ASP A 31 12.37 40.94 11.87
CA ASP A 31 13.13 39.70 11.86
C ASP A 31 13.88 39.52 10.54
N TYR A 32 13.25 39.84 9.40
CA TYR A 32 13.89 39.82 8.08
C TYR A 32 15.13 40.71 8.03
N ILE A 33 15.02 41.96 8.46
CA ILE A 33 16.16 42.89 8.51
C ILE A 33 17.27 42.31 9.41
N ARG A 34 16.91 41.75 10.57
CA ARG A 34 17.89 41.15 11.48
C ARG A 34 18.63 39.99 10.81
N HIS A 35 17.92 39.10 10.13
CA HIS A 35 18.55 37.99 9.42
C HIS A 35 19.48 38.48 8.30
N CYS A 36 19.06 39.47 7.52
CA CYS A 36 19.88 40.07 6.48
C CYS A 36 21.15 40.75 7.03
N VAL A 37 21.03 41.55 8.10
CA VAL A 37 22.17 42.28 8.69
C VAL A 37 23.21 41.34 9.30
N PHE A 38 22.76 40.24 9.93
CA PHE A 38 23.65 39.24 10.52
C PHE A 38 24.02 38.11 9.55
N ASN A 39 23.74 38.27 8.25
CA ASN A 39 24.05 37.33 7.19
C ASN A 39 23.63 35.89 7.50
N LYS A 40 22.50 35.74 8.19
CA LYS A 40 21.94 34.42 8.54
C LYS A 40 21.19 33.87 7.34
N GLU A 41 21.44 32.62 7.02
CA GLU A 41 20.73 31.93 5.94
C GLU A 41 19.22 31.92 6.21
N ILE A 42 18.43 32.29 5.19
CA ILE A 42 16.97 32.28 5.24
C ILE A 42 16.48 31.14 4.35
N THR A 43 16.29 29.97 4.96
CA THR A 43 15.72 28.79 4.30
C THR A 43 14.22 28.75 4.56
N VAL A 44 13.42 29.02 3.54
CA VAL A 44 11.96 28.85 3.60
C VAL A 44 11.64 27.45 3.10
N ILE A 45 11.08 26.61 3.97
CA ILE A 45 10.62 25.27 3.60
C ILE A 45 9.09 25.34 3.47
N ASP A 46 8.63 25.52 2.23
CA ASP A 46 7.20 25.48 1.91
C ASP A 46 6.73 24.02 1.85
N GLY A 47 5.48 23.76 2.28
CA GLY A 47 4.84 22.44 2.16
C GLY A 47 5.03 21.49 3.34
N LEU A 48 5.64 21.93 4.45
CA LEU A 48 5.73 21.12 5.68
C LEU A 48 4.34 20.79 6.25
N ASP A 49 3.39 21.72 6.12
CA ASP A 49 2.00 21.49 6.56
C ASP A 49 1.31 20.37 5.76
N ASP A 50 1.59 20.31 4.45
CA ASP A 50 1.02 19.28 3.59
C ASP A 50 1.70 17.93 3.82
N PHE A 51 3.01 17.92 4.07
CA PHE A 51 3.72 16.72 4.52
C PHE A 51 3.16 16.22 5.87
N ALA A 52 2.91 17.11 6.82
CA ALA A 52 2.32 16.75 8.11
C ALA A 52 0.90 16.18 7.97
N LYS A 53 0.08 16.73 7.06
CA LYS A 53 -1.25 16.17 6.74
C LYS A 53 -1.14 14.75 6.17
N GLN A 54 -0.23 14.52 5.23
CA GLN A 54 0.01 13.20 4.65
C GLN A 54 0.52 12.21 5.69
N LEU A 55 1.46 12.63 6.55
CA LEU A 55 1.97 11.80 7.64
C LEU A 55 0.86 11.40 8.63
N LYS A 56 -0.03 12.34 8.96
CA LYS A 56 -1.22 12.07 9.78
C LYS A 56 -2.16 11.06 9.10
N ALA A 57 -2.35 11.16 7.78
CA ALA A 57 -3.15 10.22 7.02
C ALA A 57 -2.56 8.80 7.06
N ILE A 58 -1.23 8.67 6.88
CA ILE A 58 -0.51 7.39 7.00
C ILE A 58 -0.66 6.82 8.41
N GLY A 59 -0.47 7.63 9.45
CA GLY A 59 -0.64 7.21 10.85
C GLY A 59 -2.05 6.72 11.13
N ASN A 60 -3.08 7.39 10.61
CA ASN A 60 -4.46 6.97 10.74
C ASN A 60 -4.72 5.62 10.03
N ASN A 61 -4.13 5.39 8.86
CA ASN A 61 -4.26 4.14 8.13
C ASN A 61 -3.58 2.99 8.88
N LEU A 62 -2.38 3.23 9.41
CA LEU A 62 -1.66 2.27 10.25
C LEU A 62 -2.45 1.93 11.52
N ASN A 63 -3.06 2.92 12.17
CA ASN A 63 -3.89 2.70 13.34
C ASN A 63 -5.13 1.86 13.01
N GLN A 64 -5.78 2.11 11.87
CA GLN A 64 -6.89 1.30 11.39
C GLN A 64 -6.47 -0.15 11.11
N LEU A 65 -5.32 -0.35 10.46
CA LEU A 65 -4.78 -1.68 10.17
C LEU A 65 -4.48 -2.45 11.46
N THR A 66 -3.80 -1.80 12.40
CA THR A 66 -3.44 -2.39 13.69
C THR A 66 -4.68 -2.71 14.53
N THR A 67 -5.65 -1.79 14.55
CA THR A 67 -6.92 -2.01 15.25
C THR A 67 -7.68 -3.19 14.64
N ARG A 68 -7.74 -3.30 13.31
CA ARG A 68 -8.37 -4.44 12.64
C ARG A 68 -7.63 -5.76 12.88
N ALA A 69 -6.30 -5.73 12.89
CA ALA A 69 -5.48 -6.91 13.24
C ALA A 69 -5.74 -7.35 14.68
N ASN A 70 -5.77 -6.41 15.63
CA ASN A 70 -6.07 -6.69 17.03
C ASN A 70 -7.52 -7.15 17.25
N MET A 71 -8.46 -6.72 16.40
CA MET A 71 -9.84 -7.21 16.39
C MET A 71 -10.00 -8.59 15.73
N GLY A 72 -8.92 -9.22 15.26
CA GLY A 72 -8.97 -10.53 14.61
C GLY A 72 -9.54 -10.51 13.19
N HIS A 73 -9.69 -9.34 12.56
CA HIS A 73 -10.18 -9.23 11.17
C HIS A 73 -9.18 -9.73 10.12
N PHE A 74 -7.91 -9.85 10.50
CA PHE A 74 -6.90 -10.54 9.70
C PHE A 74 -6.66 -11.90 10.34
N GLU A 75 -7.54 -12.86 10.05
CA GLU A 75 -7.12 -14.26 10.09
C GLU A 75 -6.06 -14.40 9.00
N ALA A 76 -4.79 -14.47 9.39
CA ALA A 76 -3.83 -15.19 8.60
C ALA A 76 -4.39 -16.61 8.52
N VAL A 77 -5.12 -16.93 7.44
CA VAL A 77 -5.71 -18.25 7.23
C VAL A 77 -4.57 -19.23 7.41
N ASN A 78 -4.60 -19.98 8.52
CA ASN A 78 -3.53 -20.89 8.87
C ASN A 78 -3.60 -22.10 7.94
N LEU A 79 -3.06 -21.93 6.74
CA LEU A 79 -2.97 -22.93 5.68
C LEU A 79 -2.03 -24.08 6.02
N ALA A 80 -1.45 -24.10 7.23
CA ALA A 80 -0.57 -25.18 7.68
C ALA A 80 -1.29 -26.53 7.67
N GLU A 81 -2.53 -26.58 8.17
CA GLU A 81 -3.31 -27.83 8.22
C GLU A 81 -3.70 -28.29 6.80
N THR A 82 -4.12 -27.36 5.94
CA THR A 82 -4.44 -27.66 4.54
C THR A 82 -3.20 -28.15 3.77
N LYS A 83 -2.02 -27.57 4.03
CA LYS A 83 -0.74 -27.98 3.44
C LYS A 83 -0.35 -29.39 3.91
N GLU A 84 -0.55 -29.71 5.18
CA GLU A 84 -0.27 -31.05 5.72
C GLU A 84 -1.20 -32.11 5.14
N GLN A 85 -2.50 -31.83 5.05
CA GLN A 85 -3.47 -32.73 4.44
C GLN A 85 -3.18 -32.97 2.95
N LEU A 86 -2.81 -31.91 2.22
CA LEU A 86 -2.42 -32.02 0.83
C LEU A 86 -1.12 -32.83 0.67
N GLY A 87 -0.14 -32.66 1.56
CA GLY A 87 1.07 -33.49 1.60
C GLY A 87 0.75 -34.99 1.76
N LYS A 88 -0.14 -35.35 2.69
CA LYS A 88 -0.58 -36.73 2.89
C LYS A 88 -1.24 -37.34 1.65
N ILE A 89 -2.04 -36.55 0.94
CA ILE A 89 -2.67 -36.97 -0.33
C ILE A 89 -1.61 -37.22 -1.39
N TYR A 90 -0.64 -36.32 -1.54
CA TYR A 90 0.46 -36.51 -2.49
C TYR A 90 1.34 -37.71 -2.15
N ASP A 91 1.61 -37.97 -0.88
CA ASP A 91 2.37 -39.15 -0.44
C ASP A 91 1.61 -40.45 -0.74
N LEU A 92 0.28 -40.46 -0.53
CA LEU A 92 -0.58 -41.59 -0.86
C LEU A 92 -0.62 -41.84 -2.38
N LEU A 93 -0.82 -40.79 -3.18
CA LEU A 93 -0.81 -40.88 -4.65
C LEU A 93 0.56 -41.33 -5.16
N THR A 94 1.65 -40.81 -4.58
CA THR A 94 3.01 -41.22 -4.94
C THR A 94 3.27 -42.68 -4.57
N SER A 95 2.73 -43.16 -3.46
CA SER A 95 2.85 -44.57 -3.05
C SER A 95 2.05 -45.50 -3.97
N LEU A 96 0.84 -45.08 -4.39
CA LEU A 96 0.03 -45.79 -5.37
C LEU A 96 0.68 -45.81 -6.76
N CYS A 97 1.29 -44.70 -7.18
CA CYS A 97 2.03 -44.62 -8.44
C CYS A 97 3.38 -45.37 -8.41
N LYS A 98 4.00 -45.53 -7.23
CA LYS A 98 5.24 -46.30 -7.06
C LYS A 98 5.03 -47.81 -7.01
N GLY A 99 3.78 -48.27 -6.92
CA GLY A 99 3.38 -49.65 -7.15
C GLY A 99 4.24 -50.69 -6.43
N GLU A 100 3.86 -51.03 -5.19
CA GLU A 100 4.03 -52.43 -4.78
C GLU A 100 3.04 -53.27 -5.59
N THR A 101 3.48 -53.66 -6.79
CA THR A 101 2.92 -54.79 -7.54
C THR A 101 3.93 -55.93 -7.46
N ALA A 102 3.65 -56.91 -6.61
CA ALA A 102 3.79 -58.31 -7.01
C ALA A 102 2.34 -58.83 -6.98
N THR A 103 1.72 -59.20 -8.09
CA THR A 103 2.22 -60.10 -9.12
C THR A 103 1.51 -59.90 -10.46
N GLU A 104 2.33 -59.89 -11.52
CA GLU A 104 2.12 -60.44 -12.87
C GLU A 104 0.69 -60.56 -13.42
N THR A 105 0.44 -59.93 -14.58
CA THR A 105 0.48 -60.62 -15.88
C THR A 105 0.17 -59.65 -17.04
N ALA A 106 0.93 -59.82 -18.13
CA ALA A 106 0.68 -59.39 -19.53
C ALA A 106 0.78 -57.89 -19.84
N VAL A 107 1.89 -57.43 -20.43
CA VAL A 107 2.14 -57.43 -21.90
C VAL A 107 1.27 -56.41 -22.64
N ALA A 108 1.87 -55.28 -23.00
CA ALA A 108 2.09 -54.88 -24.40
C ALA A 108 2.81 -53.54 -24.44
N THR A 109 4.00 -53.56 -25.04
CA THR A 109 4.71 -52.43 -25.60
C THR A 109 3.80 -51.68 -26.57
N GLU A 110 3.76 -50.35 -26.50
CA GLU A 110 3.68 -49.41 -27.64
C GLU A 110 3.54 -47.97 -27.10
N GLU A 111 4.55 -47.12 -27.32
CA GLU A 111 4.34 -45.67 -27.35
C GLU A 111 3.45 -45.36 -28.57
N PRO A 112 2.49 -44.40 -28.53
CA PRO A 112 2.87 -43.00 -28.76
C PRO A 112 1.90 -41.90 -28.26
N SER A 113 2.37 -40.66 -28.44
CA SER A 113 1.63 -39.45 -28.82
C SER A 113 0.66 -38.79 -27.84
N VAL A 114 1.04 -37.56 -27.48
CA VAL A 114 0.20 -36.38 -27.24
C VAL A 114 -1.27 -36.62 -27.57
N THR A 115 -2.14 -36.57 -26.57
CA THR A 115 -3.57 -36.35 -26.78
C THR A 115 -4.08 -35.35 -25.76
N GLU A 116 -4.67 -34.27 -26.27
CA GLU A 116 -5.39 -33.25 -25.53
C GLU A 116 -6.37 -33.88 -24.54
N LEU A 117 -6.17 -33.66 -23.24
CA LEU A 117 -7.24 -33.81 -22.29
C LEU A 117 -8.13 -32.57 -22.41
N GLN A 118 -9.16 -32.72 -23.26
CA GLN A 118 -10.34 -31.89 -23.27
C GLN A 118 -10.96 -31.90 -21.86
N ILE A 119 -10.70 -30.86 -21.07
CA ILE A 119 -11.56 -30.55 -19.94
C ILE A 119 -12.76 -29.81 -20.55
N GLU A 120 -13.80 -30.58 -20.89
CA GLU A 120 -15.12 -30.03 -21.17
C GLU A 120 -15.61 -29.32 -19.90
N THR A 121 -15.33 -28.02 -19.80
CA THR A 121 -16.01 -27.16 -18.83
C THR A 121 -17.38 -26.80 -19.37
N ASP A 122 -18.31 -27.75 -19.33
CA ASP A 122 -19.72 -27.43 -19.50
C ASP A 122 -20.57 -28.22 -18.51
N THR A 123 -20.64 -27.70 -17.28
CA THR A 123 -21.83 -27.86 -16.45
C THR A 123 -22.07 -26.51 -15.80
N GLY A 124 -23.12 -25.85 -16.28
CA GLY A 124 -23.49 -24.51 -15.89
C GLY A 124 -23.77 -24.40 -14.39
N ASP A 125 -23.03 -23.53 -13.74
CA ASP A 125 -23.52 -22.81 -12.57
C ASP A 125 -23.30 -21.30 -12.75
N LEU A 126 -24.22 -20.74 -13.54
CA LEU A 126 -24.47 -19.31 -13.65
C LEU A 126 -24.65 -18.57 -12.30
N PRO A 127 -25.12 -19.17 -11.18
CA PRO A 127 -25.18 -18.47 -9.89
C PRO A 127 -23.80 -18.13 -9.31
N LEU A 128 -22.82 -19.04 -9.38
CA LEU A 128 -21.52 -18.86 -8.73
C LEU A 128 -20.67 -17.76 -9.37
N LYS A 129 -20.63 -17.69 -10.71
CA LYS A 129 -19.95 -16.59 -11.42
C LYS A 129 -20.60 -15.24 -11.13
N LYS A 130 -21.94 -15.18 -11.10
CA LYS A 130 -22.68 -13.95 -10.78
C LYS A 130 -22.46 -13.50 -9.34
N GLN A 131 -22.37 -14.43 -8.40
CA GLN A 131 -22.04 -14.13 -7.01
C GLN A 131 -20.61 -13.61 -6.87
N LEU A 132 -19.64 -14.25 -7.53
CA LEU A 132 -18.26 -13.80 -7.49
C LEU A 132 -18.09 -12.40 -8.11
N GLU A 133 -18.79 -12.12 -9.22
CA GLU A 133 -18.78 -10.78 -9.82
C GLU A 133 -19.52 -9.74 -8.97
N LYS A 134 -20.60 -10.12 -8.28
CA LYS A 134 -21.31 -9.22 -7.36
C LYS A 134 -20.44 -8.84 -6.16
N GLU A 135 -19.74 -9.80 -5.57
CA GLU A 135 -18.77 -9.56 -4.49
C GLU A 135 -17.59 -8.72 -4.97
N ARG A 136 -17.04 -9.02 -6.15
CA ARG A 136 -15.97 -8.22 -6.77
C ARG A 136 -16.41 -6.78 -7.00
N ASN A 137 -17.60 -6.57 -7.55
CA ASN A 137 -18.12 -5.23 -7.84
C ASN A 137 -18.50 -4.48 -6.54
N GLY A 138 -19.00 -5.19 -5.52
CA GLY A 138 -19.23 -4.64 -4.18
C GLY A 138 -17.94 -4.14 -3.54
N PHE A 139 -16.89 -4.95 -3.59
CA PHE A 139 -15.56 -4.60 -3.09
C PHE A 139 -14.94 -3.41 -3.85
N LEU A 140 -15.03 -3.38 -5.19
CA LEU A 140 -14.55 -2.25 -5.99
C LEU A 140 -15.32 -0.96 -5.71
N SER A 141 -16.64 -1.05 -5.47
CA SER A 141 -17.46 0.12 -5.10
C SER A 141 -17.11 0.65 -3.70
N PHE A 142 -16.74 -0.23 -2.77
CA PHE A 142 -16.31 0.15 -1.42
C PHE A 142 -14.99 0.94 -1.47
N LEU A 143 -14.04 0.52 -2.31
CA LEU A 143 -12.76 1.21 -2.47
C LEU A 143 -12.93 2.61 -3.10
N ASN A 144 -13.84 2.77 -4.05
CA ASN A 144 -14.10 4.06 -4.71
C ASN A 144 -14.90 5.05 -3.86
N ARG A 145 -15.46 4.65 -2.71
CA ARG A 145 -16.28 5.52 -1.84
C ARG A 145 -15.49 6.23 -0.74
N ARG A 146 -14.18 5.94 -0.59
CA ARG A 146 -13.35 6.48 0.50
C ARG A 146 -12.13 7.28 0.03
N PHE A 147 -12.13 7.69 -1.24
CA PHE A 147 -11.31 8.79 -1.75
C PHE A 147 -12.20 10.00 -2.02
#